data_AF-A0AAQ0Q885-F1
#
_entry.id   AF-A0AAQ0Q885-F1
#
_cell.length_a   1.000
_cell.length_b   1.000
_cell.length_c   1.000
_cell.angle_alpha   90.00
_cell.angle_beta   90.00
_cell.angle_gamma   90.00
#
_symmetry.space_group_name_H-M   'P 1'
#
loop_
_entity.id
_entity.type
_entity.pdbx_description
1 polymer ?
#
loop_
_entity_poly.entity_id
_entity_poly.type
_entity_poly.pdbx_seq_one_letter_code
_entity_poly.pdbx_strand_id
1 'polypeptide(L)'
;MKKIIHLLMAALPLLGMTACSDDDKDLPAVDINIEYAGAKKIDGTIYAVAGEPFEITSVSCTPLRQGKKAAITAVTYGLDGWVLGATNLSPFNISIDTSELTPGKHVMSMSMIIAEVDCEIATGYMAFDLIVVPTAEDLPDTAPDEDTSSGTGQFTASPDIQ
;
A
#
# COMPACT_ATOMS: atom_id res chain seq x y z
N MET A 1 -58.64 0.44 -1.84
CA MET A 1 -57.57 0.85 -0.90
C MET A 1 -56.20 0.72 -1.59
N LYS A 2 -55.88 1.63 -2.53
CA LYS A 2 -54.61 1.63 -3.29
C LYS A 2 -53.91 3.00 -3.28
N LYS A 3 -54.54 3.99 -2.63
CA LYS A 3 -54.10 5.40 -2.62
C LYS A 3 -53.25 5.78 -1.40
N ILE A 4 -53.13 4.89 -0.40
CA ILE A 4 -52.29 5.13 0.80
C ILE A 4 -50.80 4.82 0.52
N ILE A 5 -50.51 3.87 -0.37
CA ILE A 5 -49.12 3.51 -0.73
C ILE A 5 -48.40 4.67 -1.45
N HIS A 6 -49.13 5.48 -2.22
CA HIS A 6 -48.56 6.62 -2.95
C HIS A 6 -48.16 7.76 -2.01
N LEU A 7 -48.77 7.86 -0.82
CA LEU A 7 -48.43 8.87 0.19
C LEU A 7 -47.18 8.48 1.01
N LEU A 8 -46.86 7.18 1.09
CA LEU A 8 -45.65 6.67 1.75
C LEU A 8 -44.40 6.77 0.86
N MET A 9 -44.54 6.69 -0.47
CA MET A 9 -43.44 6.88 -1.42
C MET A 9 -43.02 8.34 -1.63
N ALA A 10 -43.87 9.30 -1.26
CA ALA A 10 -43.54 10.73 -1.32
C ALA A 10 -42.74 11.22 -0.10
N ALA A 11 -42.63 10.40 0.96
CA ALA A 11 -41.89 10.71 2.19
C ALA A 11 -40.44 10.16 2.20
N LEU A 12 -40.01 9.49 1.12
CA LEU A 12 -38.68 8.91 1.02
C LEU A 12 -37.51 9.88 0.74
N PRO A 13 -37.67 11.18 0.37
CA PRO A 13 -36.51 12.03 0.12
C PRO A 13 -35.91 12.68 1.38
N LEU A 14 -36.28 12.25 2.60
CA LEU A 14 -35.80 12.85 3.86
C LEU A 14 -34.91 11.95 4.74
N LEU A 15 -34.50 10.78 4.26
CA LEU A 15 -33.36 10.08 4.88
C LEU A 15 -32.10 10.59 4.20
N GLY A 16 -31.49 11.57 4.86
CA GLY A 16 -30.32 12.30 4.41
C GLY A 16 -29.25 11.39 3.84
N MET A 17 -29.01 11.56 2.54
CA MET A 17 -27.67 11.45 2.00
C MET A 17 -26.91 12.62 2.62
N THR A 18 -26.36 12.44 3.82
CA THR A 18 -25.21 13.24 4.24
C THR A 18 -24.16 12.94 3.19
N ALA A 19 -24.01 13.80 2.21
CA ALA A 19 -22.80 13.84 1.43
C ALA A 19 -21.69 14.00 2.48
N CYS A 20 -20.85 12.97 2.65
CA CYS A 20 -19.59 13.14 3.33
C CYS A 20 -18.78 14.11 2.47
N SER A 21 -18.95 15.41 2.71
CA SER A 21 -17.99 16.42 2.26
C SER A 21 -16.77 16.28 3.16
N ASP A 22 -15.97 15.24 2.92
CA ASP A 22 -14.70 15.03 3.62
C ASP A 22 -13.58 15.94 3.06
N ASP A 23 -13.97 16.99 2.33
CA ASP A 23 -13.08 17.97 1.68
C ASP A 23 -12.36 18.91 2.67
N ASP A 24 -12.76 18.93 3.95
CA ASP A 24 -12.20 19.85 4.96
C ASP A 24 -10.99 19.28 5.73
N LYS A 25 -10.56 18.04 5.45
CA LYS A 25 -9.45 17.40 6.16
C LYS A 25 -8.15 17.56 5.38
N ASP A 26 -7.20 18.31 5.94
CA ASP A 26 -5.83 18.37 5.42
C ASP A 26 -5.13 17.03 5.68
N LEU A 27 -5.24 16.08 4.74
CA LEU A 27 -4.56 14.79 4.80
C LEU A 27 -3.07 14.94 4.40
N PRO A 28 -2.19 14.01 4.84
CA PRO A 28 -0.81 13.96 4.39
C PRO A 28 -0.72 13.75 2.89
N ALA A 29 0.15 14.52 2.23
CA ALA A 29 0.49 14.39 0.82
C ALA A 29 1.97 14.03 0.73
N VAL A 30 2.26 12.74 0.55
CA VAL A 30 3.62 12.20 0.60
C VAL A 30 3.90 11.24 -0.55
N ASP A 31 5.14 11.19 -1.00
CA ASP A 31 5.68 10.07 -1.78
C ASP A 31 6.22 9.00 -0.83
N ILE A 32 5.88 7.74 -1.09
CA ILE A 32 6.41 6.59 -0.34
C ILE A 32 7.53 5.96 -1.15
N ASN A 33 8.66 5.73 -0.48
CA ASN A 33 9.83 5.05 -1.04
C ASN A 33 10.00 3.71 -0.34
N ILE A 34 10.10 2.64 -1.14
CA ILE A 34 10.43 1.30 -0.68
C ILE A 34 11.78 0.90 -1.24
N GLU A 35 12.65 0.45 -0.35
CA GLU A 35 13.89 -0.26 -0.68
C GLU A 35 13.72 -1.74 -0.32
N TYR A 36 14.23 -2.61 -1.17
CA TYR A 36 14.18 -4.05 -0.97
C TYR A 36 15.40 -4.75 -1.54
N ALA A 37 15.62 -5.99 -1.09
CA ALA A 37 16.71 -6.87 -1.50
C ALA A 37 16.16 -8.29 -1.78
N GLY A 38 16.94 -9.09 -2.51
CA GLY A 38 16.56 -10.48 -2.84
C GLY A 38 15.48 -10.61 -3.91
N ALA A 39 15.23 -9.55 -4.67
CA ALA A 39 14.31 -9.55 -5.79
C ALA A 39 14.75 -8.59 -6.90
N LYS A 40 14.29 -8.83 -8.12
CA LYS A 40 14.53 -7.97 -9.29
C LYS A 40 13.24 -7.29 -9.72
N LYS A 41 13.32 -6.00 -10.04
CA LYS A 41 12.20 -5.30 -10.70
C LYS A 41 12.35 -5.40 -12.20
N ILE A 42 11.31 -5.88 -12.86
CA ILE A 42 11.23 -5.98 -14.30
C ILE A 42 9.87 -5.45 -14.72
N ASP A 43 9.84 -4.42 -15.57
CA ASP A 43 8.63 -3.77 -16.06
C ASP A 43 7.62 -3.39 -14.94
N GLY A 44 8.15 -2.96 -13.79
CA GLY A 44 7.34 -2.56 -12.63
C GLY A 44 6.84 -3.71 -11.74
N THR A 45 7.16 -4.95 -12.08
CA THR A 45 6.82 -6.14 -11.28
C THR A 45 8.07 -6.64 -10.54
N ILE A 46 7.88 -7.08 -9.30
CA ILE A 46 8.97 -7.57 -8.45
C ILE A 46 9.03 -9.10 -8.57
N TYR A 47 10.20 -9.63 -8.89
CA TYR A 47 10.45 -11.06 -9.05
C TYR A 47 11.43 -11.56 -7.99
N ALA A 48 11.05 -12.59 -7.25
CA ALA A 48 11.93 -13.28 -6.29
C ALA A 48 12.10 -14.75 -6.69
N VAL A 49 13.23 -15.34 -6.32
CA VAL A 49 13.47 -16.78 -6.54
C VAL A 49 13.02 -17.55 -5.31
N ALA A 50 12.26 -18.63 -5.51
CA ALA A 50 11.78 -19.48 -4.42
C ALA A 50 12.97 -20.02 -3.60
N GLY A 51 12.88 -19.87 -2.28
CA GLY A 51 13.93 -20.30 -1.34
C GLY A 51 15.04 -19.26 -1.11
N GLU A 52 15.01 -18.12 -1.81
CA GLU A 52 15.88 -16.97 -1.52
C GLU A 52 15.12 -15.93 -0.68
N PRO A 53 15.76 -15.32 0.34
CA PRO A 53 15.08 -14.34 1.19
C PRO A 53 14.70 -13.09 0.38
N PHE A 54 13.44 -12.70 0.43
CA PHE A 54 12.98 -11.41 -0.06
C PHE A 54 12.80 -10.46 1.12
N GLU A 55 13.42 -9.27 1.06
CA GLU A 55 13.43 -8.35 2.19
C GLU A 55 13.00 -6.96 1.75
N ILE A 56 12.05 -6.36 2.47
CA ILE A 56 11.85 -4.92 2.45
C ILE A 56 12.80 -4.33 3.48
N THR A 57 13.82 -3.61 3.01
CA THR A 57 14.91 -3.10 3.86
C THR A 57 14.58 -1.72 4.42
N SER A 58 13.81 -0.92 3.68
CA SER A 58 13.36 0.39 4.15
C SER A 58 12.00 0.79 3.59
N VAL A 59 11.20 1.44 4.43
CA VAL A 59 10.03 2.21 4.02
C VAL A 59 10.18 3.63 4.54
N SER A 60 10.07 4.63 3.66
CA SER A 60 10.15 6.03 4.04
C SER A 60 9.14 6.88 3.29
N CYS A 61 8.91 8.11 3.76
CA CYS A 61 8.04 9.06 3.08
C CYS A 61 8.72 10.42 2.89
N THR A 62 8.42 11.09 1.78
CA THR A 62 8.83 12.47 1.50
C THR A 62 7.59 13.33 1.29
N PRO A 63 7.43 14.47 1.99
CA PRO A 63 6.29 15.35 1.77
C PRO A 63 6.35 15.99 0.38
N LEU A 64 5.20 16.00 -0.31
CA LEU A 64 5.03 16.66 -1.61
C LEU A 64 4.91 18.18 -1.47
N ARG A 65 4.43 18.65 -0.31
CA ARG A 65 4.26 20.07 -0.02
C ARG A 65 5.61 20.68 0.39
N GLN A 66 6.05 21.70 -0.34
CA GLN A 66 7.35 22.34 -0.12
C GLN A 66 7.48 22.88 1.33
N GLY A 67 8.57 22.52 2.00
CA GLY A 67 8.88 22.99 3.36
C GLY A 67 8.13 22.26 4.49
N LYS A 68 7.25 21.31 4.17
CA LYS A 68 6.61 20.44 5.16
C LYS A 68 7.55 19.30 5.57
N LYS A 69 7.21 18.65 6.68
CA LYS A 69 7.88 17.44 7.17
C LYS A 69 6.82 16.36 7.33
N ALA A 70 7.18 15.13 6.97
CA ALA A 70 6.33 13.97 7.17
C ALA A 70 7.13 12.80 7.77
N ALA A 71 6.43 11.89 8.43
CA ALA A 71 6.98 10.67 8.99
C ALA A 71 5.99 9.52 8.92
N ILE A 72 6.51 8.31 8.72
CA ILE A 72 5.81 7.06 8.99
C ILE A 72 6.07 6.69 10.44
N THR A 73 5.04 6.22 11.17
CA THR A 73 5.18 5.80 12.57
C THR A 73 5.02 4.28 12.77
N ALA A 74 4.34 3.61 11.85
CA ALA A 74 4.21 2.17 11.82
C ALA A 74 3.92 1.69 10.40
N VAL A 75 4.38 0.47 10.09
CA VAL A 75 4.06 -0.26 8.86
C VAL A 75 3.57 -1.66 9.23
N THR A 76 2.41 -2.05 8.74
CA THR A 76 1.88 -3.41 8.82
C THR A 76 1.99 -4.06 7.46
N TYR A 77 2.56 -5.26 7.41
CA TYR A 77 2.80 -6.02 6.19
C TYR A 77 1.78 -7.14 6.04
N GLY A 78 1.34 -7.36 4.80
CA GLY A 78 0.52 -8.49 4.42
C GLY A 78 1.03 -9.17 3.15
N LEU A 79 0.69 -10.45 3.04
CA LEU A 79 0.96 -11.29 1.88
C LEU A 79 -0.30 -12.10 1.57
N ASP A 80 -0.81 -11.97 0.35
CA ASP A 80 -2.05 -12.63 -0.12
C ASP A 80 -3.26 -12.42 0.82
N GLY A 81 -3.34 -11.23 1.42
CA GLY A 81 -4.40 -10.84 2.35
C GLY A 81 -4.18 -11.29 3.82
N TRP A 82 -3.11 -12.04 4.11
CA TRP A 82 -2.75 -12.43 5.47
C TRP A 82 -1.73 -11.46 6.07
N VAL A 83 -1.93 -11.05 7.33
CA VAL A 83 -0.99 -10.18 8.03
C VAL A 83 0.25 -10.97 8.43
N LEU A 84 1.42 -10.52 7.97
CA LEU A 84 2.72 -11.11 8.32
C LEU A 84 3.27 -10.54 9.63
N GLY A 85 3.07 -9.25 9.86
CA GLY A 85 3.60 -8.56 11.03
C GLY A 85 3.55 -7.04 10.89
N ALA A 86 4.02 -6.34 11.92
CA ALA A 86 4.12 -4.89 11.90
C ALA A 86 5.45 -4.43 12.51
N THR A 87 5.99 -3.35 11.95
CA THR A 87 7.24 -2.72 12.38
C THR A 87 6.93 -1.27 12.76
N ASN A 88 7.31 -0.86 13.96
CA ASN A 88 7.09 0.48 14.52
C ASN A 88 8.40 1.26 14.73
N LEU A 89 9.51 0.73 14.21
CA LEU A 89 10.84 1.33 14.30
C LEU A 89 11.44 1.44 12.90
N SER A 90 11.88 2.64 12.53
CA SER A 90 12.62 2.90 11.28
C SER A 90 13.92 2.06 11.25
N PRO A 91 14.29 1.41 10.13
CA PRO A 91 13.80 1.64 8.76
C PRO A 91 12.51 0.90 8.37
N PHE A 92 11.78 0.34 9.35
CA PHE A 92 10.53 -0.40 9.17
C PHE A 92 10.67 -1.69 8.38
N ASN A 93 11.84 -2.34 8.39
CA ASN A 93 12.09 -3.52 7.58
C ASN A 93 11.22 -4.74 7.92
N ILE A 94 11.11 -5.67 6.96
CA ILE A 94 10.59 -7.04 7.14
C ILE A 94 11.33 -8.00 6.18
N SER A 95 11.55 -9.24 6.62
CA SER A 95 12.11 -10.32 5.81
C SER A 95 11.04 -11.39 5.60
N ILE A 96 10.93 -11.89 4.37
CA ILE A 96 9.90 -12.82 3.92
C ILE A 96 10.60 -14.08 3.44
N ASP A 97 10.28 -15.20 4.07
CA ASP A 97 10.76 -16.51 3.65
C ASP A 97 9.97 -16.98 2.42
N THR A 98 10.62 -16.97 1.26
CA THR A 98 9.99 -17.39 0.00
C THR A 98 10.00 -18.92 -0.17
N SER A 99 10.66 -19.67 0.72
CA SER A 99 10.71 -21.14 0.63
C SER A 99 9.36 -21.80 0.89
N GLU A 100 8.48 -21.12 1.64
CA GLU A 100 7.11 -21.57 1.93
C GLU A 100 6.10 -21.08 0.88
N LEU A 101 6.51 -20.24 -0.06
CA LEU A 101 5.65 -19.68 -1.10
C LEU A 101 5.58 -20.61 -2.31
N THR A 102 4.37 -20.82 -2.81
CA THR A 102 4.17 -21.57 -4.05
C THR A 102 4.58 -20.69 -5.24
N PRO A 103 5.44 -21.15 -6.16
CA PRO A 103 5.79 -20.34 -7.33
C PRO A 103 4.56 -19.82 -8.07
N GLY A 104 4.57 -18.52 -8.39
CA GLY A 104 3.43 -17.81 -8.95
C GLY A 104 3.33 -16.37 -8.48
N LYS A 105 2.17 -15.77 -8.76
CA LYS A 105 1.86 -14.39 -8.37
C LYS A 105 1.35 -14.36 -6.93
N HIS A 106 1.98 -13.49 -6.14
CA HIS A 106 1.57 -13.09 -4.81
C HIS A 106 1.32 -11.58 -4.75
N VAL A 107 0.55 -11.14 -3.75
CA VAL A 107 0.29 -9.72 -3.50
C VAL A 107 0.89 -9.33 -2.17
N MET A 108 1.90 -8.47 -2.21
CA MET A 108 2.42 -7.80 -1.02
C MET A 108 1.56 -6.57 -0.74
N SER A 109 1.15 -6.41 0.51
CA SER A 109 0.42 -5.24 0.96
C SER A 109 1.08 -4.59 2.17
N MET A 110 0.91 -3.28 2.29
CA MET A 110 1.42 -2.47 3.39
C MET A 110 0.36 -1.47 3.81
N SER A 111 0.14 -1.35 5.11
CA SER A 111 -0.64 -0.29 5.73
C SER A 111 0.29 0.55 6.62
N MET A 112 0.28 1.87 6.45
CA MET A 112 1.25 2.77 7.07
C MET A 112 0.52 3.88 7.81
N ILE A 113 0.93 4.19 9.04
CA ILE A 113 0.47 5.38 9.74
C ILE A 113 1.40 6.54 9.37
N ILE A 114 0.84 7.59 8.78
CA ILE A 114 1.57 8.72 8.20
C ILE A 114 1.13 10.01 8.91
N ALA A 115 2.10 10.81 9.32
CA ALA A 115 1.89 12.14 9.87
C ALA A 115 2.65 13.17 9.03
N GLU A 116 2.00 14.26 8.65
CA GLU A 116 2.61 15.45 8.05
C GLU A 116 2.28 16.69 8.90
N VAL A 117 3.19 17.65 8.96
CA VAL A 117 3.00 18.88 9.75
C VAL A 117 1.77 19.68 9.29
N ASP A 118 0.92 20.04 10.24
CA ASP A 118 -0.39 20.70 10.06
C ASP A 118 -1.40 19.88 9.25
N CYS A 119 -1.24 18.56 9.22
CA CYS A 119 -2.18 17.62 8.63
C CYS A 119 -2.74 16.69 9.70
N GLU A 120 -3.90 16.10 9.44
CA GLU A 120 -4.38 14.99 10.25
C GLU A 120 -3.51 13.74 10.02
N ILE A 121 -3.35 12.92 11.06
CA ILE A 121 -2.69 11.61 10.91
C ILE A 121 -3.59 10.74 10.04
N ALA A 122 -3.02 10.10 9.02
CA ALA A 122 -3.76 9.24 8.10
C ALA A 122 -3.13 7.85 8.00
N THR A 123 -3.93 6.90 7.53
CA THR A 123 -3.45 5.56 7.16
C THR A 123 -3.31 5.49 5.65
N GLY A 124 -2.10 5.26 5.16
CA GLY A 124 -1.82 4.93 3.76
C GLY A 124 -1.87 3.43 3.52
N TYR A 125 -2.34 3.00 2.34
CA TYR A 125 -2.36 1.60 1.93
C TYR A 125 -1.70 1.43 0.58
N MET A 126 -0.76 0.50 0.46
CA MET A 126 -0.14 0.18 -0.81
C MET A 126 -0.06 -1.32 -1.02
N ALA A 127 -0.06 -1.73 -2.29
CA ALA A 127 0.16 -3.11 -2.68
C ALA A 127 0.93 -3.18 -3.98
N PHE A 128 1.73 -4.22 -4.15
CA PHE A 128 2.45 -4.53 -5.37
C PHE A 128 2.48 -6.05 -5.60
N ASP A 129 2.62 -6.42 -6.87
CA ASP A 129 2.74 -7.83 -7.25
C ASP A 129 4.17 -8.32 -6.99
N LEU A 130 4.27 -9.45 -6.29
CA LEU A 130 5.50 -10.23 -6.10
C LEU A 130 5.34 -11.54 -6.87
N ILE A 131 6.13 -11.77 -7.91
CA ILE A 131 6.16 -13.03 -8.64
C ILE A 131 7.31 -13.88 -8.12
N VAL A 132 6.98 -15.02 -7.51
CA VAL A 132 7.96 -16.01 -7.07
C VAL A 132 8.18 -16.99 -8.21
N VAL A 133 9.42 -17.07 -8.72
CA VAL A 133 9.81 -18.02 -9.75
C VAL A 133 10.52 -19.23 -9.14
N PRO A 134 10.41 -20.44 -9.73
CA PRO A 134 11.05 -21.63 -9.16
C PRO A 134 12.57 -21.53 -9.09
N THR A 135 13.21 -20.96 -10.11
CA THR A 135 14.67 -20.83 -10.21
C THR A 135 15.06 -19.49 -10.83
N ALA A 136 16.34 -19.10 -10.67
CA ALA A 136 16.86 -17.88 -11.27
C ALA A 136 16.82 -17.86 -12.81
N GLU A 137 16.77 -19.02 -13.46
CA GLU A 137 16.66 -19.14 -14.93
C GLU A 137 15.25 -18.80 -15.44
N ASP A 138 14.25 -18.81 -14.55
CA ASP A 138 12.85 -18.51 -14.86
C ASP A 138 12.55 -16.99 -14.73
N LEU A 139 13.55 -16.18 -14.38
CA LEU A 139 13.42 -14.73 -14.38
C LEU A 139 13.29 -14.21 -15.83
N PRO A 140 12.44 -13.21 -16.10
CA PRO A 140 12.30 -12.66 -17.44
C PRO A 140 13.64 -12.11 -17.99
N ASP A 141 13.95 -12.49 -19.24
CA ASP A 141 15.09 -11.97 -20.00
C ASP A 141 14.82 -10.55 -20.51
N THR A 142 14.95 -9.57 -19.64
CA THR A 142 14.99 -8.14 -20.01
C THR A 142 16.23 -7.50 -19.42
N ALA A 143 16.79 -6.51 -20.14
CA ALA A 143 17.93 -5.75 -19.64
C ALA A 143 17.62 -5.22 -18.22
N PRO A 144 18.55 -5.31 -17.26
CA PRO A 144 18.26 -4.97 -15.89
C PRO A 144 18.00 -3.47 -15.77
N ASP A 145 16.81 -3.10 -15.29
CA ASP A 145 16.77 -1.95 -14.38
C ASP A 145 17.62 -2.36 -13.17
N GLU A 146 18.55 -1.48 -12.77
CA GLU A 146 19.69 -1.79 -11.90
C GLU A 146 19.38 -2.64 -10.66
N ASP A 147 20.39 -3.39 -10.19
CA ASP A 147 20.44 -4.30 -9.02
C ASP A 147 20.05 -3.66 -7.66
N THR A 148 19.57 -2.42 -7.67
CA THR A 148 18.92 -1.73 -6.56
C THR A 148 17.61 -1.15 -7.10
N SER A 149 16.61 -2.01 -7.22
CA SER A 149 15.30 -1.55 -7.64
C SER A 149 14.62 -0.84 -6.48
N SER A 150 14.71 0.49 -6.47
CA SER A 150 13.83 1.33 -5.66
C SER A 150 12.45 1.42 -6.32
N GLY A 151 11.40 1.33 -5.50
CA GLY A 151 10.02 1.59 -5.91
C GLY A 151 9.56 2.91 -5.34
N THR A 152 9.23 3.88 -6.20
CA THR A 152 8.51 5.09 -5.81
C THR A 152 7.01 4.89 -6.06
N GLY A 153 6.21 5.04 -5.00
CA GLY A 153 4.75 5.05 -5.08
C GLY A 153 4.22 6.39 -4.58
N GLN A 154 3.49 7.11 -5.43
CA GLN A 154 2.82 8.35 -5.04
C GLN A 154 1.47 7.98 -4.41
N PHE A 155 1.26 8.32 -3.14
CA PHE A 155 -0.04 8.17 -2.49
C PHE A 155 -0.72 9.52 -2.34
N THR A 156 -1.86 9.67 -3.00
CA THR A 156 -2.93 10.54 -2.51
C THR A 156 -3.71 9.72 -1.49
N ALA A 157 -3.65 10.08 -0.21
CA ALA A 157 -4.48 9.45 0.82
C ALA A 157 -5.95 9.52 0.35
N SER A 158 -6.54 8.37 0.00
CA SER A 158 -7.99 8.29 -0.12
C SER A 158 -8.54 8.22 1.30
N PRO A 159 -9.50 9.09 1.66
CA PRO A 159 -10.33 8.79 2.80
C PRO A 159 -11.17 7.54 2.47
N ASP A 160 -11.74 6.94 3.51
CA ASP A 160 -12.59 5.75 3.51
C ASP A 160 -11.89 4.39 3.55
N ILE A 161 -11.85 3.82 4.75
CA ILE A 161 -12.51 2.52 4.97
C ILE A 161 -13.40 2.64 6.22
N GLN A 162 -14.64 2.19 6.04
CA GLN A 162 -15.83 2.28 6.91
C GLN A 162 -15.71 1.61 8.27
#